data_AF-A0A940FI88-F1
#
_entry.id   AF-A0A940FI88-F1
#
_cell.length_a   1.000
_cell.length_b   1.000
_cell.length_c   1.000
_cell.angle_alpha   90.00
_cell.angle_beta   90.00
_cell.angle_gamma   90.00
#
_symmetry.space_group_name_H-M   'P 1'
#
loop_
_entity.id
_entity.type
_entity.pdbx_description
1 polymer ?
#
loop_
_entity_poly.entity_id
_entity_poly.type
_entity_poly.pdbx_seq_one_letter_code
_entity_poly.pdbx_strand_id
1 'polypeptide(L)'
;MVDRIGNYRNGGPRQQTSYRLRKLFEGLTTEGVTIVLERLRFDPFAVGEAEFSESDLHDKLFRRFLEHLMASYYRKLGWDLINA
;
A
#
# COMPACT_ATOMS: atom_id res chain seq x y z
N MET A 1 0.16 4.64 17.24
CA MET A 1 0.19 4.34 15.80
C MET A 1 0.65 5.63 15.11
N VAL A 2 1.87 5.67 14.55
CA VAL A 2 2.37 6.87 13.87
C VAL A 2 1.56 7.04 12.58
N ASP A 3 0.93 8.21 12.40
CA ASP A 3 0.12 8.56 11.25
C ASP A 3 0.99 8.57 9.97
N ARG A 4 1.07 7.42 9.30
CA ARG A 4 1.84 7.27 8.05
C ARG A 4 1.29 8.20 6.96
N ILE A 5 -0.03 8.49 6.95
CA ILE A 5 -0.61 9.48 6.04
C ILE A 5 -0.06 10.87 6.37
N GLY A 6 -0.01 11.22 7.66
CA GLY A 6 0.64 12.42 8.16
C GLY A 6 2.10 12.53 7.74
N ASN A 7 2.86 11.43 7.74
CA ASN A 7 4.24 11.41 7.25
C ASN A 7 4.35 11.59 5.72
N TYR A 8 3.38 11.11 4.95
CA TYR A 8 3.31 11.42 3.51
C TYR A 8 2.93 12.88 3.26
N ARG A 9 2.01 13.46 4.04
CA ARG A 9 1.63 14.89 3.96
C ARG A 9 2.75 15.83 4.40
N ASN A 10 3.50 15.46 5.43
CA ASN A 10 4.49 16.32 6.10
C ASN A 10 5.95 15.92 5.83
N GLY A 11 6.19 15.00 4.89
CA GLY A 11 7.54 14.50 4.57
C GLY A 11 8.47 15.62 4.09
N GLY A 12 9.66 15.69 4.69
CA GLY A 12 10.67 16.70 4.35
C GLY A 12 11.23 16.55 2.91
N PRO A 13 11.95 17.58 2.40
CA PRO A 13 12.35 17.72 1.00
C PRO A 13 13.27 16.60 0.45
N ARG A 14 13.81 15.73 1.31
CA ARG A 14 14.66 14.59 0.91
C ARG A 14 13.89 13.31 0.61
N GLN A 15 12.56 13.31 0.71
CA GLN A 15 11.72 12.14 0.42
C GLN A 15 10.89 12.36 -0.84
N GLN A 16 11.51 12.16 -2.01
CA GLN A 16 10.87 12.36 -3.31
C GLN A 16 9.58 11.54 -3.48
N THR A 17 9.54 10.33 -2.92
CA THR A 17 8.34 9.48 -2.87
C THR A 17 7.21 10.12 -2.06
N SER A 18 7.53 10.67 -0.89
CA SER A 18 6.54 11.34 -0.03
C SER A 18 5.98 12.59 -0.68
N TYR A 19 6.82 13.40 -1.34
CA TYR A 19 6.36 14.56 -2.10
C TYR A 19 5.44 14.19 -3.27
N ARG A 20 5.80 13.14 -4.04
CA ARG A 20 4.97 12.62 -5.14
C ARG A 20 3.60 12.16 -4.64
N LEU A 21 3.57 11.39 -3.56
CA LEU A 21 2.34 10.89 -2.97
C LEU A 21 1.49 12.01 -2.40
N ARG A 22 2.11 13.03 -1.78
CA ARG A 22 1.39 14.21 -1.29
C ARG A 22 0.66 14.93 -2.41
N LYS A 23 1.35 15.24 -3.51
CA LYS A 23 0.72 15.88 -4.67
C LYS A 23 -0.43 15.06 -5.25
N LEU A 24 -0.25 13.75 -5.32
CA LEU A 24 -1.28 12.83 -5.80
C LEU A 24 -2.50 12.83 -4.87
N PHE A 25 -2.27 12.78 -3.55
CA PHE A 25 -3.34 12.85 -2.56
C PHE A 25 -4.07 14.19 -2.61
N GLU A 26 -3.36 15.31 -2.72
CA GLU A 26 -3.94 16.65 -2.88
C GLU A 26 -4.87 16.72 -4.10
N GLY A 27 -4.43 16.22 -5.26
CA GLY A 27 -5.25 16.13 -6.47
C GLY A 27 -6.53 15.32 -6.26
N LEU A 28 -6.38 14.08 -5.78
CA LEU A 28 -7.51 13.17 -5.53
C LEU A 28 -8.51 13.73 -4.50
N THR A 29 -8.03 14.35 -3.42
CA THR A 29 -8.93 14.98 -2.44
C THR A 29 -9.69 16.18 -3.03
N THR A 30 -9.08 16.92 -3.95
CA THR A 30 -9.76 18.04 -4.65
C THR A 30 -10.86 17.52 -5.58
N GLU A 31 -10.68 16.32 -6.15
CA GLU A 31 -11.66 15.62 -6.98
C GLU A 31 -12.77 14.93 -6.17
N GLY A 32 -12.72 15.01 -4.83
CA GLY A 32 -13.69 14.35 -3.94
C GLY A 32 -13.47 12.86 -3.75
N VAL A 33 -12.31 12.33 -4.15
CA VAL A 33 -11.97 10.91 -4.01
C VAL A 33 -11.62 10.60 -2.55
N THR A 34 -12.20 9.52 -2.03
CA THR A 34 -11.88 9.01 -0.68
C THR A 34 -10.62 8.16 -0.73
N ILE A 35 -9.62 8.52 0.08
CA ILE A 35 -8.34 7.79 0.18
C ILE A 35 -8.31 7.05 1.52
N VAL A 36 -8.02 5.75 1.46
CA VAL A 36 -7.88 4.89 2.65
C VAL A 36 -6.46 4.34 2.71
N LEU A 37 -5.85 4.36 3.90
CA LEU A 37 -4.59 3.67 4.14
C LEU A 37 -4.87 2.33 4.79
N GLU A 38 -4.57 1.26 4.07
CA GLU A 38 -4.59 -0.09 4.60
C GLU A 38 -3.16 -0.58 4.86
N ARG A 39 -2.99 -1.29 5.97
CA ARG A 39 -1.75 -2.04 6.22
C ARG A 39 -1.96 -3.43 5.65
N LEU A 40 -1.08 -3.85 4.73
CA LEU A 40 -1.05 -5.22 4.25
C LEU A 40 -0.97 -6.17 5.45
N ARG A 41 -1.97 -7.04 5.56
CA ARG A 41 -2.07 -8.09 6.58
C ARG A 41 -2.69 -9.31 5.94
N PHE A 42 -2.24 -10.49 6.35
CA PHE A 42 -2.84 -11.75 5.96
C PHE A 42 -2.66 -12.80 7.06
N ASP A 43 -3.62 -13.71 7.14
CA ASP A 43 -3.50 -14.87 8.03
C ASP A 43 -2.49 -15.87 7.44
N PRO A 44 -1.66 -16.54 8.25
CA PRO A 44 -0.72 -17.54 7.74
C PRO A 44 -1.42 -18.58 6.87
N PHE A 45 -0.84 -18.89 5.73
CA PHE A 45 -1.41 -19.82 4.77
C PHE A 45 -0.31 -20.66 4.10
N ALA A 46 -0.70 -21.75 3.47
CA ALA A 46 0.21 -22.59 2.71
C ALA A 46 -0.19 -22.65 1.23
N VAL A 47 0.80 -22.72 0.34
CA VAL A 47 0.64 -23.05 -1.07
C VAL A 47 1.50 -24.26 -1.38
N GLY A 48 0.87 -25.43 -1.48
CA GLY A 48 1.59 -26.70 -1.53
C GLY A 48 2.33 -26.93 -0.21
N GLU A 49 3.66 -27.09 -0.28
CA GLU A 49 4.53 -27.28 0.88
C GLU A 49 5.11 -25.97 1.43
N ALA A 50 4.89 -24.85 0.75
CA ALA A 50 5.40 -23.55 1.18
C ALA A 50 4.42 -22.88 2.15
N GLU A 51 4.89 -22.58 3.36
CA GLU A 51 4.15 -21.81 4.36
C GLU A 51 4.53 -20.32 4.27
N PHE A 52 3.53 -19.46 4.38
CA PHE A 52 3.68 -18.01 4.35
C PHE A 52 3.05 -17.38 5.58
N SER A 53 3.72 -16.37 6.10
CA SER A 53 3.35 -15.64 7.31
C SER A 53 3.78 -14.18 7.21
N GLU A 54 3.35 -13.34 8.14
CA GLU A 54 3.71 -11.92 8.17
C GLU A 54 5.24 -11.66 8.12
N SER A 55 6.08 -12.58 8.60
CA SER A 55 7.54 -12.42 8.50
C SER A 55 8.04 -12.45 7.06
N ASP A 56 7.33 -13.12 6.16
CA ASP A 56 7.71 -13.21 4.74
C ASP A 56 7.51 -11.87 4.02
N LEU A 57 6.80 -10.90 4.60
CA LEU A 57 6.72 -9.53 4.08
C LEU A 57 8.07 -8.80 4.07
N HIS A 58 9.07 -9.31 4.79
CA HIS A 58 10.44 -8.83 4.71
C HIS A 58 11.12 -9.24 3.39
N ASP A 59 10.66 -10.31 2.74
CA ASP A 59 11.08 -10.69 1.40
C ASP A 59 10.44 -9.75 0.37
N LYS A 60 11.29 -9.09 -0.42
CA LYS A 60 10.85 -8.10 -1.42
C LYS A 60 10.04 -8.73 -2.56
N LEU A 61 10.34 -9.95 -2.97
CA LEU A 61 9.66 -10.64 -4.05
C LEU A 61 8.28 -11.10 -3.60
N PHE A 62 8.20 -11.73 -2.42
CA PHE A 62 6.92 -12.14 -1.85
C PHE A 62 6.00 -10.95 -1.57
N ARG A 63 6.55 -9.88 -0.98
CA ARG A 63 5.78 -8.66 -0.75
C ARG A 63 5.22 -8.10 -2.05
N ARG A 64 6.03 -8.00 -3.11
CA ARG A 64 5.58 -7.53 -4.43
C ARG A 64 4.52 -8.43 -5.06
N PHE A 65 4.67 -9.74 -4.91
CA PHE A 65 3.65 -10.68 -5.37
C PHE A 65 2.30 -10.42 -4.70
N LEU A 66 2.29 -10.28 -3.37
CA LEU A 66 1.08 -9.93 -2.63
C LEU A 66 0.51 -8.57 -3.02
N GLU A 67 1.36 -7.54 -3.17
CA GLU A 67 0.97 -6.20 -3.64
C GLU A 67 0.25 -6.29 -5.00
N HIS A 68 0.76 -7.07 -5.95
CA HIS A 68 0.14 -7.27 -7.26
C HIS A 68 -1.18 -8.05 -7.19
N LEU A 69 -1.24 -9.09 -6.35
CA LEU A 69 -2.47 -9.86 -6.13
C LEU A 69 -3.57 -8.97 -5.56
N MET A 70 -3.24 -8.16 -4.54
CA MET A 70 -4.15 -7.22 -3.90
C MET A 70 -4.61 -6.14 -4.88
N ALA A 71 -3.70 -5.59 -5.71
CA ALA A 71 -4.08 -4.63 -6.75
C ALA A 71 -5.07 -5.22 -7.77
N SER A 72 -4.91 -6.50 -8.15
CA SER A 72 -5.85 -7.19 -9.02
C SER A 72 -7.22 -7.39 -8.36
N TYR A 73 -7.24 -7.77 -7.08
CA TYR A 73 -8.46 -7.96 -6.30
C TYR A 73 -9.22 -6.64 -6.12
N TYR A 74 -8.56 -5.60 -5.63
CA TYR A 74 -9.18 -4.30 -5.37
C TYR A 74 -9.68 -3.60 -6.63
N ARG A 75 -8.98 -3.75 -7.76
CA ARG A 75 -9.46 -3.22 -9.04
C ARG A 75 -10.80 -3.83 -9.44
N LYS A 76 -11.03 -5.13 -9.16
CA LYS A 76 -12.33 -5.77 -9.39
C LYS A 76 -13.43 -5.24 -8.47
N LEU A 77 -13.07 -4.70 -7.31
CA LEU A 77 -13.98 -4.04 -6.37
C LEU A 77 -14.18 -2.55 -6.65
N GLY A 78 -13.57 -2.00 -7.71
CA GLY A 78 -13.66 -0.58 -8.05
C GLY A 78 -12.68 0.32 -7.30
N TRP A 79 -11.64 -0.25 -6.69
CA TRP A 79 -10.59 0.49 -5.97
C TRP A 79 -9.27 0.46 -6.73
N ASP A 80 -8.55 1.58 -6.72
CA ASP A 80 -7.20 1.68 -7.27
C ASP A 80 -6.14 1.75 -6.17
N LEU A 81 -5.11 0.91 -6.27
CA LEU A 81 -3.97 0.93 -5.36
C LEU A 81 -2.98 2.03 -5.79
N ILE A 82 -2.79 3.04 -4.94
CA ILE A 82 -2.02 4.24 -5.27
C ILE A 82 -0.55 4.12 -4.84
N ASN A 83 -0.26 3.27 -3.85
CA ASN A 83 1.08 2.99 -3.37
C ASN A 83 1.13 1.59 -2.74
N ALA A 84 1.93 0.71 -3.33
CA ALA A 84 2.22 -0.63 -2.85
C ALA A 84 3.71 -0.69 -2.49
#